data_AF-A0A0U9HMV4-F1
#
_entry.id   AF-A0A0U9HMV4-F1
#
_cell.length_a   1.000
_cell.length_b   1.000
_cell.length_c   1.000
_cell.angle_alpha   90.00
_cell.angle_beta   90.00
_cell.angle_gamma   90.00
#
_symmetry.space_group_name_H-M   'P 1'
#
loop_
_entity.id
_entity.type
_entity.pdbx_description
1 polymer ?
#
loop_
_entity_poly.entity_id
_entity_poly.type
_entity_poly.pdbx_seq_one_letter_code
_entity_poly.pdbx_strand_id
1 'polypeptide(L)'
;MSKHRPINVSKMINILSQIHEALEEMETLKRINKDEFVKDKRNYIVAEHYLRRALECILTIGSHLLSRLEVKTKDYQEIIVSLGRYGLIPEDFAEKNKNLAGYRNRLVHIYWEITPEELYTVINQHFEDISNFYSYYKEIIKNPEKYGFHK
;
A
#
# COMPACT_ATOMS: atom_id res chain seq x y z
N MET A 1 3.11 24.02 21.22
CA MET A 1 3.42 23.10 20.11
C MET A 1 2.93 21.73 20.53
N SER A 2 1.85 21.22 19.92
CA SER A 2 1.35 19.89 20.24
C SER A 2 2.39 18.87 19.77
N LYS A 3 3.06 18.19 20.71
CA LYS A 3 4.04 17.16 20.39
C LYS A 3 3.28 15.90 19.99
N HIS A 4 3.27 15.58 18.70
CA HIS A 4 2.70 14.35 18.20
C HIS A 4 3.35 13.12 18.86
N ARG A 5 2.61 12.03 19.00
CA ARG A 5 3.12 10.79 19.60
C ARG A 5 4.23 10.20 18.73
N PRO A 6 5.26 9.56 19.32
CA PRO A 6 6.38 9.02 18.56
C PRO A 6 5.94 7.86 17.64
N ILE A 7 6.60 7.76 16.48
CA ILE A 7 6.40 6.64 15.56
C ILE A 7 7.22 5.43 15.99
N ASN A 8 6.67 4.21 15.93
CA ASN A 8 7.43 3.00 16.16
C ASN A 8 8.27 2.65 14.91
N VAL A 9 9.46 3.24 14.82
CA VAL A 9 10.35 3.12 13.65
C VAL A 9 10.69 1.66 13.34
N SER A 10 11.06 0.86 14.34
CA SER A 10 11.43 -0.55 14.14
C SER A 10 10.28 -1.37 13.53
N LYS A 11 9.07 -1.24 14.08
CA LYS A 11 7.88 -1.89 13.51
C LYS A 11 7.60 -1.40 12.08
N MET A 12 7.82 -0.12 11.81
CA MET A 12 7.55 0.45 10.49
C MET A 12 8.55 0.01 9.44
N ILE A 13 9.83 -0.16 9.79
CA ILE A 13 10.85 -0.74 8.91
C ILE A 13 10.46 -2.18 8.54
N ASN A 14 10.01 -2.99 9.50
CA ASN A 14 9.60 -4.38 9.25
C ASN A 14 8.35 -4.51 8.36
N ILE A 15 7.44 -3.53 8.40
CA ILE A 15 6.27 -3.51 7.51
C ILE A 15 6.67 -2.97 6.14
N LEU A 16 7.54 -1.96 6.09
CA LEU A 16 8.05 -1.40 4.85
C LEU A 16 8.85 -2.43 4.04
N SER A 17 9.62 -3.32 4.70
CA SER A 17 10.33 -4.41 4.02
C SER A 17 9.39 -5.42 3.36
N GLN A 18 8.19 -5.64 3.91
CA GLN A 18 7.18 -6.51 3.30
C GLN A 18 6.55 -5.87 2.05
N ILE A 19 6.41 -4.53 2.03
CA ILE A 19 6.00 -3.82 0.80
C ILE A 19 7.08 -3.98 -0.26
N HIS A 20 8.36 -3.88 0.13
CA HIS A 20 9.48 -4.04 -0.78
C HIS A 20 9.53 -5.45 -1.40
N GLU A 21 9.47 -6.49 -0.57
CA GLU A 21 9.41 -7.89 -1.01
C GLU A 21 8.23 -8.12 -1.98
N ALA A 22 7.05 -7.59 -1.66
CA ALA A 22 5.89 -7.70 -2.53
C ALA A 22 6.09 -6.99 -3.87
N LEU A 23 6.76 -5.83 -3.90
CA LEU A 23 7.10 -5.13 -5.13
C LEU A 23 8.08 -5.92 -5.98
N GLU A 24 9.14 -6.50 -5.40
CA GLU A 24 10.11 -7.32 -6.14
C GLU A 24 9.40 -8.50 -6.83
N GLU A 25 8.54 -9.19 -6.09
CA GLU A 25 7.81 -10.35 -6.58
C GLU A 25 6.78 -9.96 -7.65
N MET A 26 6.01 -8.90 -7.44
CA MET A 26 5.11 -8.37 -8.46
C MET A 26 5.85 -7.91 -9.71
N GLU A 27 7.07 -7.38 -9.59
CA GLU A 27 7.89 -6.98 -10.73
C GLU A 27 8.26 -8.20 -11.59
N THR A 28 8.61 -9.33 -10.97
CA THR A 28 8.88 -10.57 -11.72
C THR A 28 7.65 -11.03 -12.50
N LEU A 29 6.46 -10.97 -11.88
CA LEU A 29 5.19 -11.38 -12.50
C LEU A 29 4.78 -10.46 -13.66
N LYS A 30 5.06 -9.15 -13.56
CA LYS A 30 4.81 -8.19 -14.64
C LYS A 30 5.60 -8.48 -15.91
N ARG A 31 6.77 -9.11 -15.79
CA ARG A 31 7.62 -9.47 -16.93
C ARG A 31 7.10 -10.70 -17.69
N ILE A 32 6.21 -11.47 -17.08
CA ILE A 32 5.52 -12.59 -17.73
C ILE A 32 4.47 -11.99 -18.68
N ASN A 33 4.37 -12.51 -19.90
CA ASN A 33 3.31 -12.07 -20.81
C ASN A 33 1.94 -12.56 -20.30
N LYS A 34 0.87 -11.87 -20.72
CA LYS A 34 -0.47 -12.13 -20.20
C LYS A 34 -0.92 -13.57 -20.38
N ASP A 35 -0.67 -14.18 -21.54
CA ASP A 35 -1.13 -15.53 -21.86
C ASP A 35 -0.43 -16.58 -20.97
N GLU A 36 0.87 -16.43 -20.74
CA GLU A 36 1.63 -17.26 -19.80
C GLU A 36 1.19 -17.06 -18.35
N PHE A 37 0.91 -15.81 -17.96
CA PHE A 37 0.41 -15.50 -16.63
C PHE A 37 -0.91 -16.21 -16.34
N VAL A 38 -1.87 -16.10 -17.26
CA VAL A 38 -3.22 -16.68 -17.13
C VAL A 38 -3.18 -18.21 -17.16
N LYS A 39 -2.26 -18.80 -17.92
CA LYS A 39 -2.16 -20.26 -18.10
C LYS A 39 -1.66 -20.99 -16.84
N ASP A 40 -0.81 -20.36 -16.04
CA ASP A 40 -0.30 -20.96 -14.80
C ASP A 40 -1.00 -20.37 -13.56
N LYS A 41 -1.82 -21.20 -12.91
CA LYS A 41 -2.53 -20.85 -11.67
C LYS A 41 -1.59 -20.38 -10.55
N ARG A 42 -0.32 -20.81 -10.55
CA ARG A 42 0.68 -20.35 -9.56
C ARG A 42 0.93 -18.86 -9.69
N ASN A 43 0.99 -18.32 -10.91
CA ASN A 43 1.19 -16.89 -11.14
C ASN A 43 0.06 -16.08 -10.51
N TYR A 44 -1.18 -16.52 -10.68
CA TYR A 44 -2.35 -15.92 -10.03
C TYR A 44 -2.24 -15.94 -8.50
N ILE A 45 -1.98 -17.11 -7.90
CA ILE A 45 -1.91 -17.26 -6.43
C ILE A 45 -0.82 -16.36 -5.83
N VAL A 46 0.34 -16.33 -6.48
CA VAL A 46 1.50 -15.54 -6.05
C VAL A 46 1.20 -14.04 -6.18
N ALA A 47 0.66 -13.62 -7.33
CA ALA A 47 0.20 -12.25 -7.57
C ALA A 47 -0.83 -11.79 -6.53
N GLU A 48 -1.83 -12.62 -6.25
CA GLU A 48 -2.93 -12.31 -5.33
C GLU A 48 -2.38 -12.10 -3.92
N HIS A 49 -1.51 -13.00 -3.47
CA HIS A 49 -0.84 -12.93 -2.18
C HIS A 49 -0.04 -11.64 -2.00
N TYR A 50 0.85 -11.33 -2.96
CA TYR A 50 1.73 -10.17 -2.83
C TYR A 50 1.00 -8.84 -3.00
N LEU A 51 0.02 -8.75 -3.91
CA LEU A 51 -0.82 -7.56 -4.02
C LEU A 51 -1.57 -7.30 -2.71
N ARG A 52 -2.23 -8.34 -2.16
CA ARG A 52 -2.95 -8.21 -0.87
C ARG A 52 -2.02 -7.81 0.26
N ARG A 53 -0.83 -8.42 0.34
CA ARG A 53 0.17 -8.12 1.37
C ARG A 53 0.67 -6.68 1.26
N ALA A 54 0.96 -6.19 0.06
CA ALA A 54 1.37 -4.80 -0.15
C ALA A 54 0.29 -3.82 0.31
N LEU A 55 -0.97 -4.03 -0.07
CA LEU A 55 -2.08 -3.16 0.31
C LEU A 55 -2.34 -3.14 1.82
N GLU A 56 -2.30 -4.32 2.47
CA GLU A 56 -2.43 -4.43 3.93
C GLU A 56 -1.34 -3.64 4.65
N CYS A 57 -0.09 -3.79 4.19
CA CYS A 57 1.04 -3.07 4.74
C CYS A 57 0.86 -1.56 4.54
N ILE A 58 0.46 -1.11 3.34
CA ILE A 58 0.24 0.31 3.05
C ILE A 58 -0.78 0.94 4.00
N LEU A 59 -1.91 0.27 4.21
CA LEU A 59 -2.97 0.72 5.10
C LEU A 59 -2.53 0.69 6.58
N THR A 60 -1.73 -0.31 6.96
CA THR A 60 -1.18 -0.44 8.32
C THR A 60 -0.22 0.69 8.64
N ILE A 61 0.72 1.01 7.74
CA ILE A 61 1.64 2.14 7.90
C ILE A 61 0.83 3.44 7.96
N GLY A 62 -0.08 3.64 7.01
CA GLY A 62 -0.88 4.86 6.93
C GLY A 62 -1.71 5.12 8.19
N SER A 63 -2.41 4.10 8.68
CA SER A 63 -3.17 4.14 9.93
C SER A 63 -2.28 4.47 11.14
N HIS A 64 -1.10 3.85 11.22
CA HIS A 64 -0.16 4.12 12.30
C HIS A 64 0.29 5.59 12.28
N LEU A 65 0.67 6.15 11.13
CA LEU A 65 1.07 7.56 11.00
C LEU A 65 -0.07 8.50 11.41
N LEU A 66 -1.27 8.31 10.88
CA LEU A 66 -2.45 9.13 11.18
C LEU A 66 -2.81 9.09 12.67
N SER A 67 -2.67 7.93 13.32
CA SER A 67 -2.92 7.80 14.75
C SER A 67 -1.96 8.66 15.61
N ARG A 68 -0.75 8.98 15.11
CA ARG A 68 0.18 9.89 15.80
C ARG A 68 -0.25 11.35 15.71
N LEU A 69 -1.00 11.67 14.67
CA LEU A 69 -1.62 12.97 14.43
C LEU A 69 -3.01 13.09 15.09
N GLU A 70 -3.41 12.09 15.89
CA GLU A 70 -4.73 12.01 16.53
C GLU A 70 -5.91 11.99 15.54
N VAL A 71 -5.63 11.58 14.30
CA VAL A 71 -6.62 11.45 13.23
C VAL A 71 -7.24 10.07 13.31
N LYS A 72 -8.57 10.03 13.42
CA LYS A 72 -9.36 8.80 13.33
C LYS A 72 -9.92 8.65 11.93
N THR A 73 -9.77 7.48 11.35
CA THR A 73 -10.35 7.12 10.05
C THR A 73 -11.43 6.06 10.25
N LYS A 74 -12.50 6.15 9.46
CA LYS A 74 -13.68 5.28 9.52
C LYS A 74 -13.50 4.02 8.69
N ASP A 75 -12.74 4.13 7.60
CA ASP A 75 -12.47 3.04 6.67
C ASP A 75 -11.08 3.18 6.03
N TYR A 76 -10.76 2.23 5.16
CA TYR A 76 -9.47 2.18 4.47
C TYR A 76 -9.30 3.26 3.39
N GLN A 77 -10.38 3.76 2.78
CA GLN A 77 -10.28 4.85 1.80
C GLN A 77 -9.93 6.16 2.52
N GLU A 78 -10.54 6.41 3.68
CA GLU A 78 -10.27 7.58 4.50
C GLU A 78 -8.83 7.60 5.03
N ILE A 79 -8.18 6.43 5.21
CA ILE A 79 -6.73 6.38 5.47
C ILE A 79 -5.96 7.07 4.34
N ILE A 80 -6.16 6.63 3.10
CA ILE A 80 -5.38 7.17 1.96
C ILE A 80 -5.64 8.66 1.79
N VAL A 81 -6.91 9.10 1.79
CA VAL A 81 -7.26 10.52 1.65
C VAL A 81 -6.68 11.36 2.79
N SER A 82 -6.72 10.86 4.02
CA SER A 82 -6.16 11.56 5.17
C SER A 82 -4.64 11.72 5.08
N LEU A 83 -3.91 10.73 4.53
CA LEU A 83 -2.46 10.89 4.32
C LEU A 83 -2.16 12.10 3.41
N GLY A 84 -2.96 12.31 2.37
CA GLY A 84 -2.86 13.48 1.49
C GLY A 84 -3.19 14.78 2.23
N ARG A 85 -4.35 14.82 2.90
CA ARG A 85 -4.83 16.01 3.65
C ARG A 85 -3.82 16.49 4.71
N TYR A 86 -3.10 15.57 5.34
CA TYR A 86 -2.11 15.88 6.38
C TYR A 86 -0.68 16.02 5.84
N GLY A 87 -0.50 16.07 4.50
CA GLY A 87 0.79 16.34 3.86
C GLY A 87 1.82 15.22 3.99
N LEU A 88 1.38 13.99 4.28
CA LEU A 88 2.26 12.83 4.39
C LEU A 88 2.60 12.26 3.00
N ILE A 89 1.65 12.35 2.08
CA ILE A 89 1.81 12.04 0.65
C ILE A 89 1.21 13.19 -0.17
N PRO A 90 1.51 13.32 -1.48
CA PRO A 90 0.83 14.31 -2.33
C PRO A 90 -0.69 14.09 -2.34
N GLU A 91 -1.44 15.20 -2.26
CA GLU A 91 -2.91 15.16 -2.13
C GLU A 91 -3.59 14.62 -3.40
N ASP A 92 -3.07 15.00 -4.57
CA ASP A 92 -3.51 14.48 -5.87
C ASP A 92 -3.26 12.97 -6.01
N PHE A 93 -2.12 12.50 -5.52
CA PHE A 93 -1.79 11.08 -5.47
C PHE A 93 -2.73 10.31 -4.54
N ALA A 94 -3.03 10.88 -3.36
CA ALA A 94 -3.98 10.30 -2.41
C ALA A 94 -5.39 10.18 -3.03
N GLU A 95 -5.86 11.25 -3.68
CA GLU A 95 -7.18 11.29 -4.29
C GLU A 95 -7.31 10.28 -5.45
N LYS A 96 -6.28 10.19 -6.30
CA LYS A 96 -6.19 9.17 -7.37
C LYS A 96 -6.27 7.75 -6.81
N ASN A 97 -5.62 7.50 -5.68
CA ASN A 97 -5.43 6.16 -5.12
C ASN A 97 -6.39 5.78 -3.98
N LYS A 98 -7.37 6.62 -3.63
CA LYS A 98 -8.31 6.34 -2.53
C LYS A 98 -9.07 5.02 -2.68
N ASN A 99 -9.32 4.59 -3.91
CA ASN A 99 -10.01 3.34 -4.22
C ASN A 99 -9.10 2.10 -4.19
N LEU A 100 -7.77 2.28 -4.13
CA LEU A 100 -6.82 1.18 -4.04
C LEU A 100 -7.01 0.37 -2.73
N ALA A 101 -7.44 1.05 -1.68
CA ALA A 101 -7.91 0.45 -0.43
C ALA A 101 -9.05 -0.57 -0.63
N GLY A 102 -9.93 -0.34 -1.62
CA GLY A 102 -11.05 -1.23 -1.93
C GLY A 102 -10.61 -2.55 -2.57
N TYR A 103 -9.49 -2.56 -3.31
CA TYR A 103 -8.96 -3.80 -3.91
C TYR A 103 -8.56 -4.82 -2.84
N ARG A 104 -8.01 -4.38 -1.71
CA ARG A 104 -7.74 -5.27 -0.57
C ARG A 104 -8.99 -6.00 -0.11
N ASN A 105 -10.15 -5.32 -0.08
CA ASN A 105 -11.42 -5.92 0.32
C ASN A 105 -11.97 -6.87 -0.74
N ARG A 106 -11.80 -6.56 -2.03
CA ARG A 106 -12.20 -7.45 -3.13
C ARG A 106 -11.39 -8.76 -3.12
N LEU A 107 -10.08 -8.68 -2.87
CA LEU A 107 -9.17 -9.83 -2.80
C LEU A 107 -9.45 -10.82 -1.65
N VAL A 108 -10.28 -10.47 -0.66
CA VAL A 108 -10.61 -11.37 0.47
C VAL A 108 -12.07 -11.79 0.50
N HIS A 109 -12.92 -11.22 -0.37
CA HIS A 109 -14.35 -11.47 -0.34
C HIS A 109 -14.72 -12.59 -1.30
N ILE A 110 -15.24 -13.70 -0.76
CA ILE A 110 -15.50 -14.96 -1.50
C ILE A 110 -16.45 -14.81 -2.70
N TYR A 111 -17.27 -13.76 -2.71
CA TYR A 111 -18.22 -13.47 -3.80
C TYR A 111 -17.68 -12.55 -4.90
N TRP A 112 -16.47 -11.98 -4.72
CA TRP A 112 -15.84 -11.08 -5.69
C TRP A 112 -14.58 -11.75 -6.26
N GLU A 113 -14.76 -12.87 -6.97
CA GLU A 113 -13.65 -13.59 -7.59
C GLU A 113 -12.97 -12.68 -8.62
N ILE A 114 -11.70 -12.38 -8.39
CA ILE A 114 -10.87 -11.62 -9.32
C ILE A 114 -10.27 -12.62 -10.30
N THR A 115 -10.49 -12.45 -11.59
CA THR A 115 -9.94 -13.37 -12.58
C THR A 115 -8.43 -13.18 -12.75
N PRO A 116 -7.68 -14.18 -13.25
CA PRO A 116 -6.27 -14.01 -13.59
C PRO A 116 -5.99 -12.83 -14.53
N GLU A 117 -6.88 -12.56 -15.49
CA GLU A 117 -6.77 -11.43 -16.41
C GLU A 117 -6.95 -10.08 -15.70
N GLU A 118 -7.92 -9.99 -14.78
CA GLU A 118 -8.12 -8.79 -13.97
C GLU A 118 -6.90 -8.58 -13.07
N LEU A 119 -6.41 -9.62 -12.40
CA LEU A 119 -5.28 -9.51 -11.48
C LEU A 119 -3.99 -9.08 -12.22
N TYR A 120 -3.72 -9.65 -13.39
CA TYR A 120 -2.61 -9.22 -14.24
C TYR A 120 -2.71 -7.74 -14.59
N THR A 121 -3.92 -7.29 -14.94
CA THR A 121 -4.19 -5.89 -15.30
C THR A 121 -3.98 -4.96 -14.10
N VAL A 122 -4.53 -5.32 -12.93
CA VAL A 122 -4.44 -4.55 -11.69
C VAL A 122 -2.98 -4.40 -11.25
N ILE A 123 -2.20 -5.49 -11.26
CA ILE A 123 -0.78 -5.42 -10.92
C ILE A 123 -0.04 -4.49 -11.88
N ASN A 124 -0.25 -4.62 -13.18
CA ASN A 124 0.45 -3.77 -14.16
C ASN A 124 0.09 -2.28 -14.02
N GLN A 125 -1.19 -1.98 -13.77
CA GLN A 125 -1.69 -0.61 -13.62
C GLN A 125 -1.27 0.06 -12.31
N HIS A 126 -1.28 -0.68 -11.19
CA HIS A 126 -1.09 -0.10 -9.86
C HIS A 126 0.28 -0.35 -9.25
N PHE A 127 1.16 -1.10 -9.91
CA PHE A 127 2.53 -1.31 -9.44
C PHE A 127 3.25 -0.01 -9.11
N GLU A 128 3.14 0.98 -10.00
CA GLU A 128 3.79 2.27 -9.81
C GLU A 128 3.19 3.04 -8.63
N ASP A 129 1.88 2.95 -8.42
CA ASP A 129 1.23 3.56 -7.27
C ASP A 129 1.72 2.92 -5.95
N ILE A 130 1.83 1.59 -5.89
CA ILE A 130 2.37 0.86 -4.72
C ILE A 130 3.85 1.23 -4.47
N SER A 131 4.64 1.34 -5.53
CA SER A 131 6.04 1.79 -5.48
C SER A 131 6.18 3.22 -4.93
N ASN A 132 5.26 4.11 -5.31
CA ASN A 132 5.21 5.47 -4.79
C ASN A 132 4.84 5.50 -3.30
N PHE A 133 3.86 4.70 -2.86
CA PHE A 133 3.58 4.55 -1.42
C PHE A 133 4.80 4.08 -0.62
N TYR A 134 5.51 3.06 -1.13
CA TYR A 134 6.75 2.59 -0.53
C TYR A 134 7.77 3.73 -0.38
N SER A 135 7.97 4.52 -1.44
CA SER A 135 8.93 5.62 -1.46
C SER A 135 8.57 6.72 -0.47
N TYR A 136 7.30 7.12 -0.40
CA TYR A 136 6.83 8.11 0.57
C TYR A 136 7.01 7.63 2.02
N TYR A 137 6.60 6.40 2.31
CA TYR A 137 6.74 5.85 3.66
C TYR A 137 8.21 5.68 4.06
N LYS A 138 9.07 5.25 3.14
CA LYS A 138 10.52 5.18 3.36
C LYS A 138 11.09 6.55 3.75
N GLU A 139 10.68 7.61 3.05
CA GLU A 139 11.13 8.97 3.34
C GLU A 139 10.62 9.46 4.71
N ILE A 140 9.34 9.24 5.04
CA ILE A 140 8.77 9.59 6.35
C ILE A 140 9.49 8.86 7.49
N ILE A 141 9.72 7.56 7.34
CA ILE A 141 10.37 6.73 8.37
C ILE A 141 11.85 7.14 8.55
N LYS A 142 12.53 7.52 7.47
CA LYS A 142 13.91 7.99 7.50
C LYS A 142 14.02 9.37 8.15
N ASN A 143 13.10 10.28 7.82
CA ASN A 143 13.11 11.69 8.20
C ASN A 143 11.81 12.13 8.91
N PRO A 144 11.44 11.53 10.05
CA PRO A 144 10.14 11.75 10.70
C PRO A 144 9.90 13.22 11.10
N GLU A 145 10.95 13.92 11.50
CA GLU A 145 10.89 15.33 11.94
C GLU A 145 10.39 16.26 10.82
N LYS A 146 10.68 15.95 9.54
CA LYS A 146 10.19 16.72 8.38
C LYS A 146 8.67 16.69 8.25
N TYR A 147 8.04 15.67 8.81
CA TYR A 147 6.60 15.43 8.80
C TYR A 147 5.96 15.67 10.17
N GLY A 148 6.69 16.30 11.11
CA GLY A 148 6.19 16.61 12.45
C GLY A 148 6.14 15.43 13.41
N PHE A 149 6.84 14.33 13.12
CA PHE A 149 6.96 13.17 14.02
C PHE A 149 8.30 13.16 14.76
N HIS A 150 8.30 12.58 15.96
CA HIS A 150 9.51 12.28 16.72
C HIS A 150 9.74 10.76 16.76
N LYS A 151 11.00 10.34 16.95
CA LYS A 151 11.39 8.92 17.07
C LYS A 151 11.04 8.32 18.44
#